data_AF-A0A2V4WH78-F1
#
_entry.id   AF-A0A2V4WH78-F1
#
_cell.length_a   1.000
_cell.length_b   1.000
_cell.length_c   1.000
_cell.angle_alpha   90.00
_cell.angle_beta   90.00
_cell.angle_gamma   90.00
#
_symmetry.space_group_name_H-M   'P 1'
#
loop_
_entity.id
_entity.type
_entity.pdbx_description
1 polymer ?
#
loop_
_entity_poly.entity_id
_entity_poly.type
_entity_poly.pdbx_seq_one_letter_code
_entity_poly.pdbx_strand_id
1 'polypeptide(L)' 'MNIFEAFSMMSLGHIVKDNDGTWFKKEGNVLVDSENEGKTWYTTEELIFNSSNERWELVE' A
#
# COMPACT_ATOMS: atom_id res chain seq x y z
N MET A 1 8.79 -5.35 5.12
CA MET A 1 9.30 -4.83 3.83
C MET A 1 9.51 -3.33 3.97
N ASN A 2 10.50 -2.79 3.27
CA ASN A 2 10.65 -1.34 3.09
C ASN A 2 9.66 -0.84 2.01
N ILE A 3 9.57 0.48 1.85
CA ILE A 3 8.66 1.09 0.89
C ILE A 3 8.90 0.66 -0.56
N PHE A 4 10.16 0.56 -1.01
CA PHE A 4 10.48 0.16 -2.39
C PHE A 4 10.06 -1.28 -2.70
N GLU A 5 10.26 -2.18 -1.74
CA GLU A 5 9.78 -3.56 -1.82
C GLU A 5 8.25 -3.59 -1.87
N ALA A 6 7.57 -2.79 -1.03
CA ALA A 6 6.11 -2.70 -1.02
C ALA A 6 5.55 -2.22 -2.38
N PHE A 7 6.11 -1.15 -2.96
CA PHE A 7 5.74 -0.67 -4.29
C PHE A 7 6.02 -1.69 -5.40
N SER A 8 7.10 -2.47 -5.27
CA SER A 8 7.38 -3.57 -6.20
C SER A 8 6.30 -4.65 -6.12
N MET A 9 5.90 -5.05 -4.91
CA MET A 9 4.80 -6.02 -4.71
C MET A 9 3.47 -5.49 -5.25
N MET A 10 3.15 -4.22 -5.00
CA MET A 10 1.94 -3.59 -5.53
C MET A 10 1.93 -3.54 -7.06
N SER A 11 3.08 -3.27 -7.68
CA SER A 11 3.22 -3.28 -9.15
C SER A 11 3.06 -4.67 -9.77
N LEU A 12 3.30 -5.73 -8.98
CA LEU A 12 3.04 -7.12 -9.34
C LEU A 12 1.58 -7.54 -9.10
N GLY A 13 0.73 -6.62 -8.64
CA GLY A 13 -0.70 -6.86 -8.39
C GLY A 13 -1.02 -7.39 -7.00
N HIS A 14 -0.06 -7.36 -6.06
CA HIS A 14 -0.31 -7.74 -4.68
C HIS A 14 -0.86 -6.58 -3.85
N ILE A 15 -1.51 -6.93 -2.74
CA ILE A 15 -1.91 -5.99 -1.70
C ILE A 15 -0.87 -6.04 -0.59
N VAL A 16 -0.46 -4.88 -0.12
CA VAL A 16 0.40 -4.73 1.07
C VAL A 16 -0.37 -3.96 2.13
N LYS A 17 0.04 -4.08 3.38
CA LYS A 17 -0.47 -3.24 4.47
C LYS A 17 0.67 -2.54 5.19
N ASP A 18 0.42 -1.34 5.67
CA ASP A 18 1.35 -0.60 6.53
C ASP A 18 1.23 -1.03 8.00
N ASN A 19 1.95 -0.34 8.89
CA ASN A 19 1.90 -0.55 10.34
C ASN A 19 0.59 -0.11 11.00
N ASP A 20 -0.20 0.75 10.36
CA ASP A 20 -1.48 1.23 10.86
C ASP A 20 -2.62 0.28 10.45
N GLY A 21 -2.32 -0.70 9.61
CA GLY A 21 -3.26 -1.71 9.11
C GLY A 21 -3.99 -1.27 7.84
N THR A 22 -3.63 -0.13 7.26
CA THR A 22 -4.18 0.35 6.00
C THR A 22 -3.64 -0.50 4.86
N TRP A 23 -4.54 -0.97 3.98
CA TRP A 23 -4.17 -1.79 2.83
C TRP A 23 -3.92 -0.91 1.62
N PHE A 24 -2.92 -1.25 0.81
CA PHE A 24 -2.52 -0.51 -0.38
C PHE A 24 -2.32 -1.45 -1.55
N LYS A 25 -2.70 -0.97 -2.74
CA LYS A 25 -2.42 -1.64 -4.02
C LYS A 25 -2.32 -0.63 -5.14
N LYS A 26 -1.85 -1.08 -6.31
CA LYS A 26 -1.91 -0.30 -7.55
C LYS A 26 -3.13 -0.67 -8.38
N GLU A 27 -3.86 0.34 -8.84
CA GLU A 27 -4.82 0.20 -9.94
C GLU A 27 -4.28 0.96 -11.17
N GLY A 28 -3.62 0.21 -12.06
CA GLY A 28 -2.82 0.80 -13.13
C GLY A 28 -1.67 1.64 -12.56
N ASN A 29 -1.64 2.94 -12.88
CA ASN A 29 -0.63 3.85 -12.36
C ASN A 29 -1.03 4.52 -11.04
N VAL A 30 -2.26 4.33 -10.57
CA VAL A 30 -2.80 5.02 -9.40
C VAL A 30 -2.59 4.16 -8.16
N LEU A 31 -2.12 4.78 -7.08
CA LEU A 31 -2.11 4.15 -5.76
C LEU A 31 -3.49 4.29 -5.13
N VAL A 32 -4.00 3.21 -4.56
CA VAL A 32 -5.25 3.21 -3.81
C VAL A 32 -5.06 2.57 -2.46
N ASP A 33 -5.79 3.07 -1.47
CA ASP A 33 -5.76 2.59 -0.09
C ASP A 33 -7.14 2.14 0.39
N SER A 34 -7.13 1.33 1.45
CA SER A 34 -8.32 0.83 2.12
C SER A 34 -8.07 0.69 3.62
N GLU A 35 -8.80 1.47 4.41
CA GLU A 35 -8.82 1.39 5.88
C GLU A 35 -9.77 0.28 6.40
N ASN A 36 -10.41 -0.49 5.51
CA ASN A 36 -11.42 -1.48 5.86
C ASN A 36 -11.22 -2.84 5.20
N GLU A 37 -9.96 -3.29 5.15
CA GLU A 37 -9.57 -4.62 4.67
C GLU A 37 -10.05 -4.89 3.23
N GLY A 38 -9.98 -3.88 2.37
CA GLY A 38 -10.30 -3.98 0.95
C GLY A 38 -11.79 -3.91 0.60
N LYS A 39 -12.68 -3.61 1.55
CA LYS A 39 -14.13 -3.45 1.26
C LYS A 39 -14.41 -2.21 0.40
N THR A 40 -13.71 -1.11 0.65
CA THR A 40 -13.76 0.12 -0.15
C THR A 40 -12.36 0.65 -0.40
N TRP A 41 -12.13 1.21 -1.59
CA TRP A 41 -10.83 1.73 -2.02
C TRP A 41 -10.94 3.21 -2.38
N TYR A 42 -9.94 3.98 -1.97
CA TYR A 42 -9.85 5.41 -2.25
C TYR A 42 -8.51 5.72 -2.91
N THR A 43 -8.49 6.71 -3.79
CA THR A 43 -7.24 7.15 -4.44
C THR A 43 -6.34 7.86 -3.44
N THR A 44 -5.10 7.41 -3.35
CA THR A 44 -4.09 7.95 -2.43
C THR A 44 -3.04 8.73 -3.21
N GLU A 45 -2.60 9.86 -2.67
CA GLU A 45 -1.44 10.56 -3.21
C GLU A 45 -0.15 9.85 -2.75
N GLU A 46 0.73 9.50 -3.69
CA GLU A 46 2.02 8.82 -3.40
C GLU A 46 2.98 9.67 -2.53
N LEU A 47 2.72 10.96 -2.38
CA LEU A 47 3.55 11.91 -1.63
C LEU A 47 3.53 11.69 -0.10
N ILE A 48 2.64 10.86 0.43
CA ILE A 48 2.43 10.71 1.88
C ILE A 48 3.49 9.81 2.54
N PHE A 49 4.18 8.97 1.78
CA PHE A 49 5.06 7.93 2.32
C PHE A 49 6.52 8.40 2.42
N ASN A 50 6.80 9.29 3.38
CA ASN A 50 8.14 9.83 3.60
C ASN A 50 8.68 9.51 5.01
N SER A 51 8.17 8.48 5.67
CA SER A 51 8.63 8.13 7.01
C SER A 51 9.59 6.94 6.99
N SER A 52 10.82 7.17 7.46
CA SER A 52 11.89 6.17 7.58
C SER A 52 11.55 4.96 8.48
N ASN A 53 10.37 4.97 9.11
CA ASN A 53 9.92 3.96 10.07
C ASN A 53 8.72 3.14 9.57
N GLU A 54 8.15 3.44 8.41
CA GLU A 54 7.07 2.65 7.83
C GLU A 54 7.53 1.22 7.55
N ARG A 55 6.76 0.26 8.05
CA ARG A 55 6.94 -1.17 7.80
C ARG A 55 5.75 -1.70 7.04
N TRP A 56 6.06 -2.46 6.00
CA TRP A 56 5.07 -3.00 5.09
C TRP A 56 5.03 -4.51 5.15
N GLU A 57 3.84 -5.08 5.08
CA GLU A 57 3.60 -6.53 5.10
C GLU A 57 2.74 -6.93 3.89
N LEU A 58 2.96 -8.13 3.37
CA LEU A 58 2.10 -8.69 2.33
C LEU A 58 0.77 -9.12 2.96
N VAL A 59 -0.34 -8.86 2.28
CA VAL A 59 -1.63 -9.43 2.63
C VAL A 59 -1.77 -10.78 1.91
N GLU A 60 -2.01 -11.84 2.68
CA GLU A 60 -2.22 -13.22 2.18
C GLU A 60 -3.60 -13.43 1.55
#